data_AF-A0A495L7G7-F1
#
_entry.id   AF-A0A495L7G7-F1
#
_cell.length_a   1.000
_cell.length_b   1.000
_cell.length_c   1.000
_cell.angle_alpha   90.00
_cell.angle_beta   90.00
_cell.angle_gamma   90.00
#
_symmetry.space_group_name_H-M   'P 1'
#
loop_
_entity.id
_entity.type
_entity.pdbx_description
1 polymer ?
#
loop_
_entity_poly.entity_id
_entity_poly.type
_entity_poly.pdbx_seq_one_letter_code
_entity_poly.pdbx_strand_id
1 'polypeptide(L)'
;MADAEHPLETAFLRAVFDGMGAGLLVTDATGHITASNAFAHRILDRPGEQLLGHDLHDLLHRDEEGNEVPREACLPLTVLRSGRPAEGSDEFFLRGDGTLLPIIWAATPLRHEGADGAVIVFHNFKRHRDAAEQTAAHLVALEELTTRLGMVAEVSGLLGSTLEIPEMLDRLVGLLVPDMADWAVADLFPRGRTEEARRIAVHVAGDPATAESLKGPVQPPPRTPRTALARALYGVQPTVLDARDLSGEADEPLARAHQELIDRLGAHSAVVVPLHTRREVFGVLTVARTGSRPAYTETGLLVLNDIARRTGMAMESARLFEEQRHVAETMQRQLLTPLPQVDHLQLAARYQPAQRAAEIGGDWYDAFLLADGVMTLVIGDVVGHDLQAAAHMAEVRNMLRALAWDRQEPPSLIMRRLDEAMTNTSDAPMATAVLARIEGPEGGPWDLHWVNAGHPPPLLVTADGRTRYLEGGHGPLLGMSAALHLGLEWPDAREEIPERSTVLLYTDGLIESRDRPIDRGMAELRRHAGALVHLGLEDFLDELLARTDPSGDDVAVLALRLPSAGEGAPGDTSPPPPRHAHSPADPGRSAPGSRVEGTPVEDASASGADDFHAD
;
A
#
# COMPACT_ATOMS: atom_id res chain seq x y z
N MET A 1 -63.72 66.55 3.94
CA MET A 1 -62.50 67.03 3.26
C MET A 1 -61.44 65.95 3.49
N ALA A 2 -61.43 64.87 2.71
CA ALA A 2 -61.05 64.74 1.30
C ALA A 2 -59.53 64.49 1.14
N ASP A 3 -59.23 63.24 0.76
CA ASP A 3 -58.12 62.72 -0.05
C ASP A 3 -56.71 63.30 0.12
N ALA A 4 -55.82 62.52 0.77
CA ALA A 4 -54.37 62.64 0.64
C ALA A 4 -53.59 61.33 0.91
N GLU A 5 -54.16 60.16 0.58
CA GLU A 5 -53.51 58.83 0.54
C GLU A 5 -53.95 58.21 -0.81
N HIS A 6 -53.18 57.81 -1.83
CA HIS A 6 -51.88 57.15 -1.91
C HIS A 6 -51.25 57.28 -3.33
N PRO A 7 -50.49 58.33 -3.67
CA PRO A 7 -49.75 58.37 -4.95
C PRO A 7 -48.56 57.39 -5.00
N LEU A 8 -47.96 57.11 -3.84
CA LEU A 8 -46.79 56.24 -3.69
C LEU A 8 -47.11 54.75 -3.88
N GLU A 9 -48.30 54.31 -3.47
CA GLU A 9 -48.71 52.92 -3.57
C GLU A 9 -49.03 52.51 -5.01
N THR A 10 -49.70 53.39 -5.78
CA THR A 10 -49.96 53.18 -7.21
C THR A 10 -48.68 53.12 -8.04
N ALA A 11 -47.71 53.99 -7.74
CA ALA A 11 -46.40 53.96 -8.41
C ALA A 11 -45.62 52.68 -8.10
N PHE A 12 -45.70 52.19 -6.85
CA PHE A 12 -45.09 50.94 -6.42
C PHE A 12 -45.75 49.72 -7.10
N LEU A 13 -47.08 49.62 -7.10
CA LEU A 13 -47.81 48.53 -7.75
C LEU A 13 -47.55 48.48 -9.26
N ARG A 14 -47.43 49.64 -9.91
CA ARG A 14 -47.04 49.72 -11.33
C ARG A 14 -45.61 49.24 -11.55
N ALA A 15 -44.67 49.60 -10.68
CA ALA A 15 -43.30 49.10 -10.75
C ALA A 15 -43.23 47.58 -10.54
N VAL A 16 -44.05 47.01 -9.65
CA VAL A 16 -44.17 45.54 -9.46
C VAL A 16 -44.75 44.88 -10.71
N PHE A 17 -45.80 45.45 -11.29
CA PHE A 17 -46.45 44.95 -12.51
C PHE A 17 -45.48 44.91 -13.70
N ASP A 18 -44.75 46.00 -13.95
CA ASP A 18 -43.77 46.09 -15.05
C ASP A 18 -42.46 45.36 -14.76
N GLY A 19 -42.08 45.21 -13.49
CA GLY A 19 -40.89 44.48 -13.05
C GLY A 19 -41.05 42.96 -13.02
N MET A 20 -42.27 42.45 -13.21
CA MET A 20 -42.54 41.01 -13.15
C MET A 20 -41.86 40.25 -14.30
N GLY A 21 -41.14 39.17 -13.97
CA GLY A 21 -40.45 38.29 -14.93
C GLY A 21 -41.35 37.34 -15.72
N ALA A 22 -42.64 37.61 -15.80
CA ALA A 22 -43.65 36.83 -16.52
C ALA A 22 -44.60 37.78 -17.26
N GLY A 23 -45.16 37.30 -18.37
CA GLY A 23 -46.14 38.06 -19.13
C GLY A 23 -47.42 38.15 -18.33
N LEU A 24 -47.96 39.34 -18.15
CA LEU A 24 -49.22 39.56 -17.44
C LEU A 24 -50.17 40.35 -18.33
N LEU A 25 -51.35 39.80 -18.57
CA LEU A 25 -52.49 40.44 -19.23
C LEU A 25 -53.66 40.53 -18.26
N VAL A 26 -54.33 41.68 -18.21
CA VAL A 26 -55.60 41.85 -17.52
C VAL A 26 -56.66 42.02 -18.58
N THR A 27 -57.77 41.29 -18.49
CA THR A 27 -58.93 41.45 -19.36
C THR A 27 -60.12 41.97 -18.60
N ASP A 28 -61.07 42.58 -19.30
CA ASP A 28 -62.42 42.83 -18.75
C ASP A 28 -63.29 41.56 -18.78
N ALA A 29 -64.56 41.69 -18.35
CA ALA A 29 -65.55 40.62 -18.32
C ALA A 29 -65.90 40.06 -19.71
N THR A 30 -65.57 40.77 -20.79
CA THR A 30 -65.83 40.33 -22.16
C THR A 30 -64.63 39.64 -22.81
N GLY A 31 -63.43 39.77 -22.23
CA GLY A 31 -62.18 39.17 -22.74
C GLY A 31 -61.23 40.18 -23.40
N HIS A 32 -61.57 41.48 -23.42
CA HIS A 32 -60.69 42.51 -23.99
C HIS A 32 -59.57 42.86 -23.02
N ILE A 33 -58.35 42.97 -23.53
CA ILE A 33 -57.16 43.28 -22.72
C ILE A 33 -57.21 44.75 -22.28
N THR A 34 -57.29 44.98 -20.97
CA THR A 34 -57.35 46.31 -20.34
C THR A 34 -56.01 46.75 -19.75
N ALA A 35 -55.10 45.81 -19.45
CA ALA A 35 -53.73 46.10 -19.06
C ALA A 35 -52.76 45.01 -19.53
N SER A 36 -51.51 45.38 -19.80
CA SER A 36 -50.43 44.44 -20.15
C SER A 36 -49.08 44.98 -19.68
N ASN A 37 -48.22 44.10 -19.16
CA ASN A 37 -46.92 44.51 -18.63
C ASN A 37 -45.80 44.48 -19.68
N ALA A 38 -44.70 45.17 -19.38
CA ALA A 38 -43.53 45.25 -20.28
C ALA A 38 -42.97 43.86 -20.68
N PHE A 39 -43.07 42.86 -19.80
CA PHE A 39 -42.62 41.49 -20.12
C PHE A 39 -43.51 40.82 -21.17
N ALA A 40 -44.83 40.97 -21.07
CA ALA A 40 -45.77 40.48 -22.08
C ALA A 40 -45.46 41.08 -23.46
N HIS A 41 -45.13 42.37 -23.53
CA HIS A 41 -44.80 43.04 -24.79
C HIS A 41 -43.59 42.41 -25.47
N ARG A 42 -42.53 42.14 -24.69
CA ARG A 42 -41.31 41.51 -25.21
C ARG A 42 -41.53 40.08 -25.68
N ILE A 43 -42.24 39.27 -24.88
CA ILE A 43 -42.39 37.85 -25.21
C ILE A 43 -43.38 37.61 -26.35
N LEU A 44 -44.42 38.45 -26.45
CA LEU A 44 -45.40 38.42 -27.55
C LEU A 44 -44.90 39.16 -28.79
N ASP A 45 -43.79 39.89 -28.71
CA ASP A 45 -43.30 40.78 -29.77
C ASP A 45 -44.38 41.77 -30.26
N ARG A 46 -45.14 42.32 -29.31
CA ARG A 46 -46.25 43.25 -29.57
C ARG A 46 -46.16 44.41 -28.58
N PRO A 47 -46.09 45.68 -29.04
CA PRO A 47 -46.18 46.82 -28.12
C PRO A 47 -47.58 46.89 -27.49
N GLY A 48 -47.68 47.45 -26.27
CA GLY A 48 -48.94 47.53 -25.54
C GLY A 48 -50.10 48.15 -26.31
N GLU A 49 -49.84 49.12 -27.20
CA GLU A 49 -50.84 49.73 -28.07
C GLU A 49 -51.54 48.74 -29.02
N GLN A 50 -50.87 47.64 -29.38
CA GLN A 50 -51.43 46.57 -30.22
C GLN A 50 -52.16 45.49 -29.40
N LEU A 51 -52.05 45.52 -28.07
CA LEU A 51 -52.69 44.56 -27.17
C LEU A 51 -53.93 45.16 -26.51
N LEU A 52 -53.83 46.40 -26.03
CA LEU A 52 -54.91 47.07 -25.30
C LEU A 52 -56.16 47.24 -26.17
N GLY A 53 -57.32 46.99 -25.57
CA GLY A 53 -58.63 47.10 -26.21
C GLY A 53 -58.95 46.02 -27.24
N HIS A 54 -58.04 45.05 -27.47
CA HIS A 54 -58.29 43.90 -28.34
C HIS A 54 -58.69 42.68 -27.50
N ASP A 55 -59.49 41.80 -28.10
CA ASP A 55 -59.88 40.54 -27.47
C ASP A 55 -58.68 39.58 -27.38
N LEU A 56 -58.40 39.06 -26.18
CA LEU A 56 -57.24 38.19 -25.93
C LEU A 56 -57.29 36.92 -26.78
N HIS A 57 -58.47 36.32 -26.90
CA HIS A 57 -58.64 35.07 -27.63
C HIS A 57 -58.45 35.28 -29.12
N ASP A 58 -59.15 36.25 -29.70
CA ASP A 58 -59.09 36.51 -31.14
C ASP A 58 -57.68 36.96 -31.56
N LEU A 59 -57.04 37.80 -30.74
CA LEU A 59 -55.72 38.36 -31.04
C LEU A 59 -54.57 37.36 -30.84
N LEU A 60 -54.58 36.59 -29.75
CA LEU A 60 -53.42 35.81 -29.31
C LEU A 60 -53.64 34.30 -29.40
N HIS A 61 -54.77 33.77 -28.96
CA HIS A 61 -54.90 32.33 -28.73
C HIS A 61 -55.02 31.53 -30.03
N ARG A 62 -54.13 30.56 -30.23
CA ARG A 62 -54.11 29.63 -31.37
C ARG A 62 -53.86 28.19 -30.90
N ASP A 63 -54.19 27.22 -31.75
CA ASP A 63 -53.75 25.82 -31.56
C ASP A 63 -52.26 25.63 -31.94
N GLU A 64 -51.75 24.40 -31.82
CA GLU A 64 -50.35 24.07 -32.16
C GLU A 64 -50.03 24.32 -33.64
N GLU A 65 -51.02 24.17 -34.52
CA GLU A 65 -50.91 24.41 -35.96
C GLU A 65 -51.11 25.88 -36.37
N GLY A 66 -51.51 26.75 -35.44
CA GLY A 66 -51.70 28.20 -35.65
C GLY A 66 -53.10 28.62 -36.10
N ASN A 67 -54.09 27.73 -36.04
CA ASN A 67 -55.48 28.04 -36.36
C ASN A 67 -56.21 28.68 -35.18
N GLU A 68 -57.34 29.33 -35.49
CA GLU A 68 -58.24 29.88 -34.48
C GLU A 68 -58.93 28.75 -33.71
N VAL A 69 -58.82 28.79 -32.38
CA VAL A 69 -59.50 27.87 -31.48
C VAL A 69 -60.95 28.36 -31.30
N PRO A 70 -61.96 27.49 -31.16
CA PRO A 70 -63.31 27.94 -30.80
C PRO A 70 -63.31 28.68 -29.45
N ARG A 71 -64.03 29.80 -29.33
CA ARG A 71 -64.03 30.64 -28.11
C ARG A 71 -64.50 29.90 -26.87
N GLU A 72 -65.39 28.92 -27.02
CA GLU A 72 -65.82 28.07 -25.90
C GLU A 72 -64.69 27.18 -25.37
N ALA A 73 -63.71 26.84 -26.22
CA ALA A 73 -62.55 26.03 -25.91
C ALA A 73 -61.32 26.85 -25.46
N CYS A 74 -61.42 28.19 -25.42
CA CYS A 74 -60.34 29.04 -24.91
C CYS A 74 -60.13 28.85 -23.41
N LEU A 75 -59.19 27.96 -23.03
CA LEU A 75 -58.90 27.66 -21.63
C LEU A 75 -58.49 28.90 -20.81
N PRO A 76 -57.63 29.82 -21.32
CA PRO A 76 -57.28 31.05 -20.59
C PRO A 76 -58.47 31.94 -20.21
N LEU A 77 -59.57 31.92 -20.97
CA LEU A 77 -60.78 32.70 -20.69
C LEU A 77 -61.87 31.92 -19.93
N THR A 78 -61.67 30.63 -19.64
CA THR A 78 -62.64 29.84 -18.85
C THR A 78 -62.89 30.44 -17.46
N VAL A 79 -61.91 31.15 -16.89
CA VAL A 79 -62.02 31.85 -15.62
C VAL A 79 -63.13 32.91 -15.60
N LEU A 80 -63.39 33.59 -16.74
CA LEU A 80 -64.45 34.60 -16.85
C LEU A 80 -65.84 33.98 -16.76
N ARG A 81 -66.01 32.74 -17.25
CA ARG A 81 -67.27 32.01 -17.22
C ARG A 81 -67.46 31.25 -15.90
N SER A 82 -66.39 30.61 -15.41
CA SER A 82 -66.44 29.74 -14.24
C SER A 82 -66.31 30.48 -12.91
N GLY A 83 -65.69 31.67 -12.92
CA GLY A 83 -65.33 32.42 -11.72
C GLY A 83 -64.29 31.72 -10.83
N ARG A 84 -63.59 30.70 -11.33
CA ARG A 84 -62.56 29.94 -10.60
C ARG A 84 -61.21 30.07 -11.29
N PRO A 85 -60.09 30.14 -10.54
CA PRO A 85 -58.76 30.11 -11.12
C PRO A 85 -58.56 28.86 -11.99
N ALA A 86 -57.81 29.01 -13.08
CA ALA A 86 -57.44 27.94 -13.99
C ALA A 86 -55.96 28.05 -14.34
N GLU A 87 -55.30 26.93 -14.57
CA GLU A 87 -53.91 26.89 -15.03
C GLU A 87 -53.75 25.78 -16.07
N GLY A 88 -52.75 25.90 -16.92
CA GLY A 88 -52.49 24.95 -17.97
C GLY A 88 -51.12 25.13 -18.62
N SER A 89 -50.71 24.08 -19.30
CA SER A 89 -49.64 24.08 -20.29
C SER A 89 -50.24 23.79 -21.67
N ASP A 90 -49.46 23.95 -22.73
CA ASP A 90 -49.80 23.51 -24.10
C ASP A 90 -50.85 24.36 -24.83
N GLU A 91 -50.99 25.63 -24.42
CA GLU A 91 -51.67 26.64 -25.24
C GLU A 91 -50.65 27.47 -26.01
N PHE A 92 -51.07 28.07 -27.13
CA PHE A 92 -50.18 28.86 -27.99
C PHE A 92 -50.70 30.29 -28.14
N PHE A 93 -49.79 31.26 -27.97
CA PHE A 93 -50.04 32.66 -28.26
C PHE A 93 -49.34 33.10 -29.54
N LEU A 94 -50.07 33.76 -30.44
CA LEU A 94 -49.57 34.32 -31.68
C LEU A 94 -48.79 35.61 -31.43
N ARG A 95 -47.51 35.60 -31.79
CA ARG A 95 -46.62 36.75 -31.64
C ARG A 95 -46.83 37.77 -32.77
N GLY A 96 -46.30 38.98 -32.61
CA GLY A 96 -46.41 40.05 -33.60
C GLY A 96 -45.68 39.73 -34.92
N ASP A 97 -44.62 38.93 -34.85
CA ASP A 97 -43.87 38.39 -35.99
C ASP A 97 -44.56 37.21 -36.71
N GLY A 98 -45.74 36.78 -36.24
CA GLY A 98 -46.50 35.67 -36.80
C GLY A 98 -46.08 34.28 -36.31
N THR A 99 -45.10 34.18 -35.41
CA THR A 99 -44.69 32.91 -34.81
C THR A 99 -45.56 32.52 -33.61
N LEU A 100 -45.66 31.23 -33.33
CA LEU A 100 -46.41 30.71 -32.17
C LEU A 100 -45.51 30.60 -30.93
N LEU A 101 -46.00 31.13 -29.81
CA LEU A 101 -45.39 31.04 -28.49
C LEU A 101 -46.15 29.99 -27.67
N PRO A 102 -45.58 28.80 -27.40
CA PRO A 102 -46.17 27.88 -26.43
C PRO A 102 -46.04 28.46 -25.02
N ILE A 103 -47.14 28.47 -24.28
CA ILE A 103 -47.21 29.10 -22.96
C ILE A 103 -47.55 28.11 -21.85
N ILE A 104 -46.97 28.34 -20.68
CA ILE A 104 -47.54 27.93 -19.39
C ILE A 104 -48.29 29.15 -18.87
N TRP A 105 -49.51 28.96 -18.42
CA TRP A 105 -50.35 30.06 -17.97
C TRP A 105 -51.17 29.72 -16.75
N ALA A 106 -51.51 30.76 -16.00
CA ALA A 106 -52.48 30.72 -14.92
C ALA A 106 -53.38 31.96 -15.04
N ALA A 107 -54.68 31.76 -14.92
CA ALA A 107 -55.70 32.79 -15.00
C ALA A 107 -56.51 32.83 -13.69
N THR A 108 -56.66 34.03 -13.11
CA THR A 108 -57.37 34.26 -11.84
C THR A 108 -58.45 35.34 -12.04
N PRO A 109 -59.67 35.19 -11.47
CA PRO A 109 -60.72 36.18 -11.65
C PRO A 109 -60.37 37.47 -10.89
N LEU A 110 -60.62 38.62 -11.52
CA LEU A 110 -60.46 39.94 -10.93
C LEU A 110 -61.84 40.51 -10.59
N ARG A 111 -62.06 40.83 -9.31
CA ARG A 111 -63.27 41.52 -8.83
C ARG A 111 -62.85 42.71 -7.97
N HIS A 112 -63.01 43.91 -8.49
CA HIS A 112 -62.73 45.16 -7.78
C HIS A 112 -63.85 46.18 -8.05
N GLU A 113 -64.07 47.14 -7.15
CA GLU A 113 -65.15 48.13 -7.27
C GLU A 113 -65.04 48.90 -8.60
N GLY A 114 -65.84 48.50 -9.59
CA GLY A 114 -65.86 49.08 -10.94
C GLY A 114 -65.08 48.32 -12.03
N ALA A 115 -64.45 47.17 -11.73
CA ALA A 115 -63.75 46.35 -12.72
C ALA A 115 -63.94 44.84 -12.44
N ASP A 116 -64.67 44.16 -13.34
CA ASP A 116 -64.81 42.71 -13.39
C ASP A 116 -64.03 42.17 -14.60
N GLY A 117 -63.26 41.09 -14.39
CA GLY A 117 -62.37 40.56 -15.44
C GLY A 117 -61.50 39.40 -14.99
N ALA A 118 -60.34 39.24 -15.63
CA ALA A 118 -59.36 38.21 -15.29
C ALA A 118 -57.92 38.71 -15.40
N VAL A 119 -57.04 38.14 -14.59
CA VAL A 119 -55.59 38.32 -14.66
C VAL A 119 -54.98 37.02 -15.20
N ILE A 120 -54.31 37.08 -16.34
CA ILE A 120 -53.62 35.97 -16.98
C ILE A 120 -52.11 36.21 -16.86
N VAL A 121 -51.43 35.33 -16.14
CA VAL A 121 -49.97 35.27 -16.07
C VAL A 121 -49.51 34.14 -16.97
N PHE A 122 -48.50 34.39 -17.81
CA PHE A 122 -47.97 33.39 -18.73
C PHE A 122 -46.46 33.52 -18.93
N HIS A 123 -45.84 32.40 -19.32
CA HIS A 123 -44.41 32.31 -19.60
C HIS A 123 -44.16 31.34 -20.76
N ASN A 124 -42.99 31.44 -21.42
CA ASN A 124 -42.64 30.54 -22.52
C ASN A 124 -42.36 29.11 -22.02
N PHE A 125 -43.16 28.14 -22.47
CA PHE A 125 -43.06 26.73 -22.12
C PHE A 125 -41.72 26.10 -22.51
N LYS A 126 -41.21 26.40 -23.73
CA LYS A 126 -39.93 25.84 -24.21
C LYS A 126 -38.75 26.21 -23.30
N ARG A 127 -38.67 27.46 -22.85
CA ARG A 127 -37.58 27.91 -21.98
C ARG A 127 -37.55 27.18 -20.63
N HIS A 128 -38.72 26.83 -20.09
CA HIS A 128 -38.80 26.10 -18.81
C HIS A 128 -38.45 24.63 -18.98
N ARG A 129 -38.92 23.99 -20.07
CA ARG A 129 -38.59 22.60 -20.38
C ARG A 129 -37.09 22.42 -20.67
N ASP A 130 -36.51 23.26 -21.51
CA ASP A 130 -35.09 23.17 -21.87
C ASP A 130 -34.18 23.35 -20.63
N ALA A 131 -34.55 24.26 -19.72
CA ALA A 131 -33.81 24.45 -18.46
C ALA A 131 -33.94 23.25 -17.49
N ALA A 132 -35.13 22.64 -17.42
CA ALA A 132 -35.38 21.46 -16.60
C ALA A 132 -34.65 20.22 -17.14
N GLU A 133 -34.70 19.99 -18.46
CA GLU A 133 -33.96 18.91 -19.14
C GLU A 133 -32.45 19.07 -18.94
N GLN A 134 -31.92 20.30 -19.07
CA GLN A 134 -30.50 20.55 -18.87
C GLN A 134 -30.05 20.37 -17.41
N THR A 135 -30.90 20.75 -16.45
CA THR A 135 -30.63 20.52 -15.01
C THR A 135 -30.64 19.02 -14.69
N ALA A 136 -31.61 18.27 -15.22
CA ALA A 136 -31.67 16.83 -15.06
C ALA A 136 -30.44 16.13 -15.67
N ALA A 137 -30.04 16.51 -16.88
CA ALA A 137 -28.83 15.99 -17.51
C ALA A 137 -27.56 16.31 -16.72
N HIS A 138 -27.47 17.51 -16.13
CA HIS A 138 -26.36 17.90 -15.27
C HIS A 138 -26.30 17.10 -13.97
N LEU A 139 -27.45 16.85 -13.32
CA LEU A 139 -27.53 16.03 -12.11
C LEU A 139 -27.10 14.58 -12.39
N VAL A 140 -27.58 13.98 -13.49
CA VAL A 140 -27.15 12.63 -13.91
C VAL A 140 -25.63 12.58 -14.14
N ALA A 141 -25.07 13.56 -14.84
CA ALA A 141 -23.62 13.62 -15.07
C ALA A 141 -22.81 13.80 -13.77
N LEU A 142 -23.33 14.57 -12.81
CA LEU A 142 -22.72 14.71 -11.47
C LEU A 142 -22.78 13.42 -10.67
N GLU A 143 -23.90 12.70 -10.69
CA GLU A 143 -24.07 11.40 -10.04
C GLU A 143 -23.12 10.34 -10.63
N GLU A 144 -22.97 10.29 -11.96
CA GLU A 144 -22.00 9.42 -12.62
C GLU A 144 -20.57 9.74 -12.22
N LEU A 145 -20.22 11.03 -12.17
CA LEU A 145 -18.87 11.48 -11.81
C LEU A 145 -18.55 11.21 -10.35
N THR A 146 -19.49 11.44 -9.43
CA THR A 146 -19.33 11.17 -8.00
C THR A 146 -19.22 9.67 -7.72
N THR A 147 -20.04 8.84 -8.37
CA THR A 147 -19.94 7.38 -8.28
C THR A 147 -18.55 6.90 -8.74
N ARG A 148 -18.07 7.42 -9.87
CA ARG A 148 -16.73 7.14 -10.37
C ARG A 148 -15.63 7.56 -9.40
N LEU A 149 -15.70 8.76 -8.83
CA LEU A 149 -14.69 9.26 -7.89
C LEU A 149 -14.68 8.44 -6.59
N GLY A 150 -15.86 8.07 -6.07
CA GLY A 150 -15.98 7.23 -4.88
C GLY A 150 -15.29 5.88 -5.05
N MET A 151 -15.56 5.20 -6.17
CA MET A 151 -14.94 3.91 -6.48
C MET A 151 -13.42 4.01 -6.63
N VAL A 152 -12.92 5.04 -7.33
CA VAL A 152 -11.47 5.26 -7.47
C VAL A 152 -10.80 5.57 -6.13
N ALA A 153 -11.48 6.31 -5.24
CA ALA A 153 -10.99 6.60 -3.90
C ALA A 153 -10.93 5.34 -3.03
N GLU A 154 -11.95 4.49 -3.08
CA GLU A 154 -12.02 3.23 -2.35
C GLU A 154 -10.93 2.24 -2.79
N VAL A 155 -10.75 2.09 -4.11
CA VAL A 155 -9.63 1.32 -4.69
C VAL A 155 -8.30 1.89 -4.20
N SER A 156 -8.12 3.21 -4.22
CA SER A 156 -6.86 3.82 -3.76
C SER A 156 -6.59 3.57 -2.28
N GLY A 157 -7.63 3.60 -1.44
CA GLY A 157 -7.51 3.27 -0.01
C GLY A 157 -7.13 1.80 0.22
N LEU A 158 -7.74 0.89 -0.55
CA LEU A 158 -7.42 -0.55 -0.53
C LEU A 158 -5.99 -0.81 -0.96
N LEU A 159 -5.55 -0.24 -2.08
CA LEU A 159 -4.20 -0.44 -2.63
C LEU A 159 -3.10 0.09 -1.68
N GLY A 160 -3.40 1.09 -0.85
CA GLY A 160 -2.48 1.60 0.17
C GLY A 160 -2.46 0.80 1.48
N SER A 161 -3.33 -0.21 1.64
CA SER A 161 -3.50 -0.92 2.91
C SER A 161 -2.62 -2.16 3.09
N THR A 162 -2.02 -2.66 2.02
CA THR A 162 -1.16 -3.85 2.04
C THR A 162 -0.07 -3.74 0.96
N LEU A 163 1.11 -4.29 1.24
CA LEU A 163 2.19 -4.45 0.26
C LEU A 163 2.25 -5.88 -0.30
N GLU A 164 1.41 -6.79 0.21
CA GLU A 164 1.32 -8.16 -0.30
C GLU A 164 0.48 -8.17 -1.60
N ILE A 165 1.15 -8.34 -2.74
CA ILE A 165 0.50 -8.34 -4.07
C ILE A 165 -0.68 -9.33 -4.13
N PRO A 166 -0.59 -10.58 -3.62
CA PRO A 166 -1.71 -11.50 -3.64
C PRO A 166 -2.93 -11.00 -2.88
N GLU A 167 -2.71 -10.46 -1.67
CA GLU A 167 -3.77 -9.91 -0.84
C GLU A 167 -4.39 -8.65 -1.48
N MET A 168 -3.55 -7.79 -2.04
CA MET A 168 -3.96 -6.60 -2.78
C MET A 168 -4.90 -6.95 -3.93
N LEU A 169 -4.55 -7.97 -4.73
CA LEU A 169 -5.37 -8.41 -5.86
C LEU A 169 -6.65 -9.11 -5.42
N ASP A 170 -6.62 -9.95 -4.39
CA ASP A 170 -7.81 -10.61 -3.83
C ASP A 170 -8.82 -9.58 -3.30
N ARG A 171 -8.35 -8.56 -2.56
CA ARG A 171 -9.19 -7.46 -2.12
C ARG A 171 -9.74 -6.65 -3.30
N LEU A 172 -8.91 -6.37 -4.31
CA LEU A 172 -9.32 -5.62 -5.50
C LEU A 172 -10.45 -6.32 -6.25
N VAL A 173 -10.33 -7.62 -6.57
CA VAL A 173 -11.39 -8.34 -7.29
C VAL A 173 -12.67 -8.45 -6.47
N GLY A 174 -12.56 -8.55 -5.14
CA GLY A 174 -13.70 -8.51 -4.22
C GLY A 174 -14.38 -7.15 -4.15
N LEU A 175 -13.65 -6.05 -4.33
CA LEU A 175 -14.25 -4.71 -4.39
C LEU A 175 -14.95 -4.45 -5.73
N LEU A 176 -14.46 -5.03 -6.82
CA LEU A 176 -15.06 -4.87 -8.15
C LEU A 176 -16.40 -5.63 -8.31
N VAL A 177 -16.67 -6.61 -7.46
CA VAL A 177 -17.87 -7.45 -7.51
C VAL A 177 -18.73 -7.17 -6.27
N PRO A 178 -20.04 -6.86 -6.40
CA PRO A 178 -20.85 -6.96 -7.61
C PRO A 178 -20.92 -5.67 -8.45
N ASP A 179 -20.29 -4.57 -8.05
CA ASP A 179 -20.60 -3.24 -8.58
C ASP A 179 -20.15 -3.01 -10.02
N MET A 180 -19.00 -3.55 -10.43
CA MET A 180 -18.48 -3.44 -11.80
C MET A 180 -18.66 -4.70 -12.63
N ALA A 181 -18.70 -5.86 -11.97
CA ALA A 181 -18.64 -7.18 -12.59
C ALA A 181 -19.42 -8.21 -11.76
N ASP A 182 -19.78 -9.33 -12.39
CA ASP A 182 -20.39 -10.48 -11.69
C ASP A 182 -19.31 -11.48 -11.23
N TRP A 183 -18.19 -11.51 -11.95
CA TRP A 183 -16.94 -12.12 -11.51
C TRP A 183 -15.74 -11.34 -12.05
N ALA A 184 -14.62 -11.45 -11.32
CA ALA A 184 -13.37 -10.79 -11.65
C ALA A 184 -12.18 -11.73 -11.34
N VAL A 185 -11.16 -11.71 -12.20
CA VAL A 185 -9.93 -12.50 -12.04
C VAL A 185 -8.72 -11.61 -12.28
N ALA A 186 -7.62 -11.87 -11.56
CA ALA A 186 -6.33 -11.24 -11.80
C ALA A 186 -5.25 -12.30 -12.05
N ASP A 187 -4.63 -12.21 -13.22
CA ASP A 187 -3.48 -13.03 -13.61
C ASP A 187 -2.20 -12.19 -13.54
N LEU A 188 -1.16 -12.72 -12.89
CA LEU A 188 0.14 -12.08 -12.67
C LEU A 188 1.23 -12.71 -13.55
N PHE A 189 2.18 -11.90 -14.02
CA PHE A 189 3.39 -12.31 -14.75
C PHE A 189 4.66 -11.98 -13.94
N PRO A 190 4.99 -12.75 -12.89
CA PRO A 190 6.06 -12.41 -11.94
C PRO A 190 7.45 -12.31 -12.57
N ARG A 191 7.73 -13.05 -13.65
CA ARG A 191 9.01 -13.04 -14.38
C ARG A 191 8.87 -12.45 -15.80
N GLY A 192 8.00 -11.45 -15.92
CA GLY A 192 7.67 -10.87 -17.21
C GLY A 192 6.77 -11.77 -18.07
N ARG A 193 6.37 -11.25 -19.22
CA ARG A 193 5.24 -11.76 -20.03
C ARG A 193 5.45 -13.15 -20.66
N THR A 194 6.63 -13.76 -20.55
CA THR A 194 7.01 -14.93 -21.37
C THR A 194 7.36 -16.18 -20.59
N GLU A 195 7.54 -16.11 -19.27
CA GLU A 195 8.11 -17.23 -18.50
C GLU A 195 7.05 -17.95 -17.67
N GLU A 196 6.30 -17.23 -16.83
CA GLU A 196 5.31 -17.84 -15.94
C GLU A 196 4.13 -16.87 -15.75
N ALA A 197 2.90 -17.37 -15.92
CA ALA A 197 1.69 -16.66 -15.56
C ALA A 197 0.98 -17.41 -14.43
N ARG A 198 0.37 -16.70 -13.50
CA ARG A 198 -0.38 -17.32 -12.40
C ARG A 198 -1.64 -16.54 -12.11
N ARG A 199 -2.77 -17.24 -11.99
CA ARG A 199 -4.01 -16.66 -11.47
C ARG A 199 -3.91 -16.56 -9.97
N ILE A 200 -3.81 -15.34 -9.48
CA ILE A 200 -3.59 -15.05 -8.06
C ILE A 200 -4.92 -14.77 -7.37
N ALA A 201 -5.81 -14.04 -8.04
CA ALA A 201 -7.08 -13.64 -7.48
C ALA A 201 -8.26 -14.02 -8.38
N VAL A 202 -9.31 -14.54 -7.75
CA VAL A 202 -10.59 -14.86 -8.40
C VAL A 202 -11.69 -14.50 -7.42
N HIS A 203 -12.70 -13.81 -7.91
CA HIS A 203 -13.89 -13.51 -7.12
C HIS A 203 -15.14 -13.79 -7.95
N VAL A 204 -16.05 -14.58 -7.38
CA VAL A 204 -17.37 -14.92 -7.92
C VAL A 204 -18.37 -14.65 -6.80
N ALA A 205 -19.40 -13.83 -7.09
CA ALA A 205 -20.37 -13.45 -6.07
C ALA A 205 -21.07 -14.67 -5.45
N GLY A 206 -20.88 -14.88 -4.15
CA GLY A 206 -21.53 -15.95 -3.40
C GLY A 206 -20.95 -17.37 -3.61
N ASP A 207 -19.84 -17.52 -4.35
CA ASP A 207 -19.22 -18.83 -4.61
C ASP A 207 -17.68 -18.82 -4.38
N PRO A 208 -17.23 -18.80 -3.11
CA PRO A 208 -15.80 -18.80 -2.78
C PRO A 208 -15.10 -20.12 -3.10
N ALA A 209 -15.83 -21.25 -3.12
CA ALA A 209 -15.25 -22.57 -3.41
C ALA A 209 -14.82 -22.68 -4.88
N THR A 210 -15.67 -22.20 -5.80
CA THR A 210 -15.31 -22.13 -7.22
C THR A 210 -14.17 -21.14 -7.45
N ALA A 211 -14.18 -20.00 -6.77
CA ALA A 211 -13.10 -19.00 -6.88
C ALA A 211 -11.73 -19.60 -6.51
N GLU A 212 -11.63 -20.30 -5.39
CA GLU A 212 -10.37 -20.91 -4.96
C GLU A 212 -9.92 -22.03 -5.91
N SER A 213 -10.84 -22.83 -6.45
CA SER A 213 -10.53 -23.90 -7.41
C SER A 213 -9.95 -23.41 -8.75
N LEU A 214 -10.14 -22.12 -9.06
CA LEU A 214 -9.73 -21.49 -10.31
C LEU A 214 -8.38 -20.77 -10.19
N LYS A 215 -7.83 -20.60 -8.98
CA LYS A 215 -6.49 -20.08 -8.75
C LYS A 215 -5.45 -21.12 -9.15
N GLY A 216 -4.29 -20.68 -9.62
CA GLY A 216 -3.22 -21.61 -10.01
C GLY A 216 -2.38 -21.15 -11.20
N PRO A 217 -1.47 -22.02 -11.68
CA PRO A 217 -0.62 -21.71 -12.82
C PRO A 217 -1.45 -21.55 -14.10
N VAL A 218 -1.09 -20.54 -14.90
CA VAL A 218 -1.68 -20.25 -16.20
C VAL A 218 -0.56 -20.29 -17.24
N GLN A 219 -0.82 -20.84 -18.42
CA GLN A 219 0.22 -20.85 -19.45
C GLN A 219 0.44 -19.41 -19.98
N PRO A 220 1.71 -18.98 -20.13
CA PRO A 220 2.01 -17.62 -20.56
C PRO A 220 1.55 -17.35 -22.01
N PRO A 221 1.30 -16.08 -22.37
CA PRO A 221 0.94 -15.71 -23.73
C PRO A 221 2.09 -15.97 -24.73
N PRO A 222 1.80 -16.30 -26.00
CA PRO A 222 2.83 -16.44 -27.02
C PRO A 222 3.46 -15.07 -27.35
N ARG A 223 4.74 -15.06 -27.76
CA ARG A 223 5.51 -13.85 -28.10
C ARG A 223 4.87 -12.94 -29.17
N THR A 224 3.99 -13.50 -29.99
CA THR A 224 3.29 -12.77 -31.06
C THR A 224 1.78 -12.88 -30.84
N PRO A 225 1.09 -11.80 -30.44
CA PRO A 225 -0.33 -11.86 -30.09
C PRO A 225 -1.21 -12.01 -31.33
N ARG A 226 -2.09 -13.03 -31.36
CA ARG A 226 -3.15 -13.17 -32.38
C ARG A 226 -4.54 -12.93 -31.81
N THR A 227 -4.75 -13.15 -30.52
CA THR A 227 -6.05 -12.94 -29.85
C THR A 227 -6.22 -11.51 -29.29
N ALA A 228 -7.48 -11.09 -29.06
CA ALA A 228 -7.80 -9.83 -28.40
C ALA A 228 -7.21 -9.74 -26.98
N LEU A 229 -7.25 -10.86 -26.26
CA LEU A 229 -6.64 -11.03 -24.95
C LEU A 229 -5.11 -10.83 -24.98
N ALA A 230 -4.42 -11.44 -25.95
CA ALA A 230 -2.98 -11.24 -26.11
C ALA A 230 -2.67 -9.80 -26.54
N ARG A 231 -3.48 -9.16 -27.38
CA ARG A 231 -3.30 -7.73 -27.72
C ARG A 231 -3.44 -6.81 -26.51
N ALA A 232 -4.36 -7.09 -25.58
CA ALA A 232 -4.50 -6.33 -24.34
C ALA A 232 -3.22 -6.37 -23.49
N LEU A 233 -2.53 -7.52 -23.47
CA LEU A 233 -1.26 -7.72 -22.76
C LEU A 233 -0.07 -6.99 -23.38
N TYR A 234 -0.02 -6.94 -24.71
CA TYR A 234 1.03 -6.21 -25.42
C TYR A 234 0.72 -4.73 -25.58
N GLY A 235 -0.55 -4.34 -25.40
CA GLY A 235 -1.03 -2.97 -25.36
C GLY A 235 -1.11 -2.39 -23.94
N VAL A 236 -1.57 -1.13 -23.89
CA VAL A 236 -1.79 -0.36 -22.64
C VAL A 236 -3.26 0.08 -22.56
N GLN A 237 -4.13 -0.56 -23.33
CA GLN A 237 -5.53 -0.16 -23.47
C GLN A 237 -6.45 -1.31 -23.09
N PRO A 238 -7.56 -1.02 -22.37
CA PRO A 238 -8.62 -1.98 -22.12
C PRO A 238 -9.11 -2.58 -23.44
N THR A 239 -9.35 -3.88 -23.44
CA THR A 239 -9.95 -4.58 -24.58
C THR A 239 -11.30 -5.15 -24.15
N VAL A 240 -12.36 -4.76 -24.85
CA VAL A 240 -13.69 -5.35 -24.69
C VAL A 240 -13.74 -6.65 -25.48
N LEU A 241 -14.25 -7.70 -24.84
CA LEU A 241 -14.58 -8.97 -25.47
C LEU A 241 -16.11 -9.06 -25.57
N ASP A 242 -16.61 -9.11 -26.80
CA ASP A 242 -18.03 -9.29 -27.08
C ASP A 242 -18.40 -10.78 -27.20
N ALA A 243 -19.68 -11.10 -27.39
CA ALA A 243 -20.14 -12.48 -27.50
C ALA A 243 -19.43 -13.29 -28.62
N ARG A 244 -18.95 -12.64 -29.69
CA ARG A 244 -18.19 -13.32 -30.75
C ARG A 244 -16.79 -13.66 -30.27
N ASP A 245 -16.10 -12.72 -29.62
CA ASP A 245 -14.77 -12.93 -29.05
C ASP A 245 -14.78 -14.01 -27.96
N LEU A 246 -15.86 -14.08 -27.16
CA LEU A 246 -16.04 -15.05 -26.08
C LEU A 246 -16.40 -16.46 -26.59
N SER A 247 -16.91 -16.59 -27.83
CA SER A 247 -17.37 -17.86 -28.42
C SER A 247 -16.40 -18.49 -29.43
N GLY A 248 -15.30 -17.80 -29.77
CA GLY A 248 -14.31 -18.29 -30.73
C GLY A 248 -13.44 -19.41 -30.17
N GLU A 249 -12.99 -20.34 -31.03
CA GLU A 249 -11.96 -21.30 -30.67
C GLU A 249 -10.63 -20.57 -30.42
N ALA A 250 -10.09 -20.70 -29.20
CA ALA A 250 -8.82 -20.12 -28.83
C ALA A 250 -7.67 -21.14 -29.05
N ASP A 251 -6.79 -20.86 -30.00
CA ASP A 251 -5.56 -21.68 -30.18
C ASP A 251 -4.47 -21.33 -29.15
N GLU A 252 -4.49 -20.10 -28.61
CA GLU A 252 -3.46 -19.60 -27.69
C GLU A 252 -3.68 -20.09 -26.24
N PRO A 253 -2.63 -20.50 -25.50
CA PRO A 253 -2.78 -21.08 -24.17
C PRO A 253 -3.50 -20.17 -23.15
N LEU A 254 -3.14 -18.89 -23.10
CA LEU A 254 -3.79 -17.93 -22.19
C LEU A 254 -5.26 -17.70 -22.54
N ALA A 255 -5.58 -17.68 -23.84
CA ALA A 255 -6.94 -17.53 -24.32
C ALA A 255 -7.78 -18.77 -24.00
N ARG A 256 -7.21 -19.98 -24.06
CA ARG A 256 -7.86 -21.21 -23.57
C ARG A 256 -8.14 -21.18 -22.07
N ALA A 257 -7.17 -20.71 -21.27
CA ALA A 257 -7.35 -20.57 -19.83
C ALA A 257 -8.41 -19.53 -19.45
N HIS A 258 -8.67 -18.54 -20.31
CA HIS A 258 -9.79 -17.60 -20.16
C HIS A 258 -11.10 -18.17 -20.68
N GLN A 259 -11.07 -18.96 -21.76
CA GLN A 259 -12.24 -19.66 -22.27
C GLN A 259 -12.81 -20.64 -21.23
N GLU A 260 -11.94 -21.37 -20.53
CA GLU A 260 -12.36 -22.24 -19.42
C GLU A 260 -13.09 -21.45 -18.30
N LEU A 261 -12.66 -20.23 -17.99
CA LEU A 261 -13.37 -19.36 -17.05
C LEU A 261 -14.77 -19.01 -17.57
N ILE A 262 -14.86 -18.61 -18.84
CA ILE A 262 -16.12 -18.22 -19.47
C ILE A 262 -17.08 -19.41 -19.55
N ASP A 263 -16.59 -20.61 -19.86
CA ASP A 263 -17.38 -21.83 -19.93
C ASP A 263 -17.93 -22.24 -18.55
N ARG A 264 -17.13 -22.05 -17.49
CA ARG A 264 -17.51 -22.41 -16.11
C ARG A 264 -18.38 -21.37 -15.42
N LEU A 265 -18.11 -20.08 -15.64
CA LEU A 265 -18.75 -18.96 -14.92
C LEU A 265 -19.79 -18.21 -15.76
N GLY A 266 -19.78 -18.39 -17.08
CA GLY A 266 -20.57 -17.63 -18.03
C GLY A 266 -20.03 -16.20 -18.24
N ALA A 267 -20.18 -15.66 -19.44
CA ALA A 267 -20.03 -14.23 -19.71
C ALA A 267 -20.71 -13.89 -21.06
N HIS A 268 -21.39 -12.75 -21.13
CA HIS A 268 -21.83 -12.19 -22.42
C HIS A 268 -21.04 -10.94 -22.82
N SER A 269 -20.29 -10.36 -21.88
CA SER A 269 -19.39 -9.22 -22.09
C SER A 269 -18.29 -9.28 -21.05
N ALA A 270 -17.04 -9.14 -21.48
CA ALA A 270 -15.89 -9.04 -20.57
C ALA A 270 -14.97 -7.90 -20.98
N VAL A 271 -14.20 -7.39 -20.02
CA VAL A 271 -13.14 -6.42 -20.27
C VAL A 271 -11.85 -6.97 -19.68
N VAL A 272 -10.82 -6.95 -20.51
CA VAL A 272 -9.45 -7.29 -20.12
C VAL A 272 -8.67 -5.99 -20.04
N VAL A 273 -8.07 -5.72 -18.89
CA VAL A 273 -7.26 -4.53 -18.66
C VAL A 273 -5.87 -4.92 -18.14
N PRO A 274 -4.78 -4.44 -18.78
CA PRO A 274 -3.44 -4.70 -18.27
C PRO A 274 -3.21 -3.97 -16.93
N LEU A 275 -2.63 -4.66 -15.96
CA LEU A 275 -2.14 -4.08 -14.71
C LEU A 275 -0.73 -3.56 -14.97
N HIS A 276 -0.56 -2.24 -15.11
CA HIS A 276 0.65 -1.70 -15.71
C HIS A 276 1.09 -0.36 -15.12
N THR A 277 2.36 -0.05 -15.32
CA THR A 277 2.95 1.28 -15.15
C THR A 277 3.36 1.83 -16.50
N ARG A 278 4.14 2.92 -16.53
CA ARG A 278 4.74 3.39 -17.79
C ARG A 278 5.86 2.48 -18.30
N ARG A 279 6.40 1.60 -17.45
CA ARG A 279 7.60 0.80 -17.72
C ARG A 279 7.31 -0.67 -17.95
N GLU A 280 6.34 -1.21 -17.21
CA GLU A 280 6.09 -2.66 -17.16
C GLU A 280 4.59 -2.97 -17.09
N VAL A 281 4.21 -4.17 -17.56
CA VAL A 281 2.89 -4.76 -17.34
C VAL A 281 3.09 -5.96 -16.42
N PHE A 282 2.51 -5.90 -15.23
CA PHE A 282 2.63 -6.89 -14.17
C PHE A 282 1.62 -8.03 -14.30
N GLY A 283 0.50 -7.78 -14.97
CA GLY A 283 -0.62 -8.71 -14.98
C GLY A 283 -1.76 -8.25 -15.88
N VAL A 284 -2.86 -8.98 -15.83
CA VAL A 284 -4.15 -8.59 -16.39
C VAL A 284 -5.26 -8.77 -15.38
N LEU A 285 -6.17 -7.81 -15.37
CA LEU A 285 -7.45 -7.87 -14.70
C LEU A 285 -8.52 -8.16 -15.75
N THR A 286 -9.24 -9.25 -15.59
CA THR A 286 -10.40 -9.58 -16.41
C THR A 286 -11.65 -9.48 -15.55
N VAL A 287 -12.61 -8.66 -16.00
CA VAL A 287 -13.92 -8.48 -15.36
C VAL A 287 -15.01 -8.85 -16.35
N ALA A 288 -16.03 -9.55 -15.89
CA ALA A 288 -17.08 -10.04 -16.76
C ALA A 288 -18.49 -9.80 -16.22
N ARG A 289 -19.43 -9.71 -17.17
CA ARG A 289 -20.86 -9.57 -16.93
C ARG A 289 -21.63 -10.74 -17.54
N THR A 290 -22.66 -11.14 -16.81
CA THR A 290 -23.50 -12.31 -17.02
C THR A 290 -24.97 -11.90 -17.00
N GLY A 291 -25.85 -12.81 -17.41
CA GLY A 291 -27.29 -12.60 -17.35
C GLY A 291 -27.77 -11.42 -18.20
N SER A 292 -28.57 -10.54 -17.58
CA SER A 292 -29.21 -9.39 -18.25
C SER A 292 -28.51 -8.06 -18.02
N ARG A 293 -27.31 -8.05 -17.44
CA ARG A 293 -26.60 -6.81 -17.15
C ARG A 293 -26.15 -6.14 -18.46
N PRO A 294 -26.24 -4.80 -18.61
CA PRO A 294 -25.78 -4.14 -19.83
C PRO A 294 -24.29 -4.40 -20.09
N ALA A 295 -23.87 -4.42 -21.35
CA ALA A 295 -22.45 -4.46 -21.71
C ALA A 295 -21.69 -3.24 -21.18
N TYR A 296 -20.36 -3.31 -21.13
CA TYR A 296 -19.53 -2.20 -20.64
C TYR A 296 -19.61 -0.99 -21.57
N THR A 297 -19.77 0.19 -20.98
CA THR A 297 -19.73 1.49 -21.67
C THR A 297 -18.31 2.04 -21.73
N GLU A 298 -18.07 3.04 -22.58
CA GLU A 298 -16.76 3.75 -22.62
C GLU A 298 -16.37 4.31 -21.25
N THR A 299 -17.32 4.89 -20.51
CA THR A 299 -17.09 5.37 -19.14
C THR A 299 -16.62 4.24 -18.22
N GLY A 300 -17.23 3.05 -18.31
CA GLY A 300 -16.80 1.88 -17.54
C GLY A 300 -15.38 1.44 -17.87
N LEU A 301 -14.97 1.50 -19.14
CA LEU A 301 -13.60 1.20 -19.57
C LEU A 301 -12.59 2.20 -18.99
N LEU A 302 -12.93 3.49 -18.95
CA LEU A 302 -12.07 4.52 -18.37
C LEU A 302 -11.86 4.30 -16.86
N VAL A 303 -12.88 3.83 -16.15
CA VAL A 303 -12.77 3.50 -14.71
C VAL A 303 -11.87 2.29 -14.51
N LEU A 304 -12.11 1.19 -15.23
CA LEU A 304 -11.29 -0.01 -15.14
C LEU A 304 -9.83 0.26 -15.51
N ASN A 305 -9.59 1.13 -16.51
CA ASN A 305 -8.24 1.54 -16.89
C ASN A 305 -7.53 2.33 -15.78
N ASP A 306 -8.22 3.26 -15.11
CA ASP A 306 -7.61 4.02 -14.01
C ASP A 306 -7.32 3.12 -12.81
N ILE A 307 -8.23 2.18 -12.50
CA ILE A 307 -8.04 1.15 -11.48
C ILE A 307 -6.80 0.32 -11.80
N ALA A 308 -6.72 -0.25 -13.00
CA ALA A 308 -5.60 -1.10 -13.41
C ALA A 308 -4.25 -0.37 -13.39
N ARG A 309 -4.22 0.91 -13.78
CA ARG A 309 -3.03 1.76 -13.68
C ARG A 309 -2.61 2.01 -12.24
N ARG A 310 -3.55 2.26 -11.32
CA ARG A 310 -3.27 2.45 -9.88
C ARG A 310 -2.78 1.17 -9.24
N THR A 311 -3.43 0.05 -9.56
CA THR A 311 -3.00 -1.27 -9.12
C THR A 311 -1.59 -1.57 -9.62
N GLY A 312 -1.28 -1.29 -10.89
CA GLY A 312 0.08 -1.43 -11.42
C GLY A 312 1.11 -0.58 -10.66
N MET A 313 0.79 0.66 -10.29
CA MET A 313 1.66 1.51 -9.47
C MET A 313 1.86 0.95 -8.05
N ALA A 314 0.79 0.45 -7.42
CA ALA A 314 0.87 -0.16 -6.10
C ALA A 314 1.70 -1.46 -6.11
N MET A 315 1.57 -2.27 -7.16
CA MET A 315 2.37 -3.47 -7.39
C MET A 315 3.85 -3.14 -7.65
N GLU A 316 4.15 -2.09 -8.42
CA GLU A 316 5.54 -1.62 -8.61
C GLU A 316 6.15 -1.17 -7.27
N SER A 317 5.39 -0.42 -6.46
CA SER A 317 5.83 -0.01 -5.12
C SER A 317 6.08 -1.21 -4.19
N ALA A 318 5.17 -2.18 -4.18
CA ALA A 318 5.32 -3.41 -3.39
C ALA A 318 6.55 -4.22 -3.82
N ARG A 319 6.74 -4.40 -5.14
CA ARG A 319 7.91 -5.10 -5.69
C ARG A 319 9.22 -4.40 -5.34
N LEU A 320 9.29 -3.08 -5.52
CA LEU A 320 10.50 -2.31 -5.20
C LEU A 320 10.84 -2.40 -3.71
N PHE A 321 9.82 -2.36 -2.85
CA PHE A 321 9.99 -2.50 -1.41
C PHE A 321 10.53 -3.90 -1.04
N GLU A 322 9.98 -4.96 -1.63
CA GLU A 322 10.47 -6.33 -1.45
C GLU A 322 11.89 -6.52 -1.99
N GLU A 323 12.22 -5.95 -3.15
CA GLU A 323 13.58 -5.97 -3.70
C GLU A 323 14.56 -5.25 -2.78
N GLN A 324 14.20 -4.07 -2.25
CA GLN A 324 15.01 -3.34 -1.28
C GLN A 324 15.21 -4.12 0.02
N ARG A 325 14.13 -4.70 0.55
CA ARG A 325 14.16 -5.56 1.74
C ARG A 325 15.09 -6.76 1.53
N HIS A 326 14.96 -7.45 0.40
CA HIS A 326 15.78 -8.60 0.07
C HIS A 326 17.26 -8.25 -0.07
N VAL A 327 17.58 -7.10 -0.69
CA VAL A 327 18.96 -6.60 -0.79
C VAL A 327 19.54 -6.30 0.60
N ALA A 328 18.78 -5.61 1.46
CA ALA A 328 19.20 -5.30 2.83
C ALA A 328 19.44 -6.57 3.65
N GLU A 329 18.49 -7.52 3.65
CA GLU A 329 18.61 -8.81 4.35
C GLU A 329 19.83 -9.62 3.85
N THR A 330 20.05 -9.64 2.52
CA THR A 330 21.19 -10.35 1.93
C THR A 330 22.51 -9.71 2.32
N MET A 331 22.62 -8.38 2.24
CA MET A 331 23.81 -7.65 2.67
C MET A 331 24.10 -7.89 4.15
N GLN A 332 23.08 -7.83 5.01
CA GLN A 332 23.22 -8.07 6.43
C GLN A 332 23.73 -9.48 6.73
N ARG A 333 23.15 -10.53 6.12
CA ARG A 333 23.63 -11.92 6.28
C ARG A 333 25.08 -12.08 5.81
N GLN A 334 25.46 -11.40 4.74
CA GLN A 334 26.85 -11.36 4.26
C GLN A 334 27.77 -10.62 5.24
N LEU A 335 27.25 -9.66 5.99
CA LEU A 335 27.98 -8.96 7.02
C LEU A 335 28.03 -9.70 8.36
N LEU A 336 27.30 -10.79 8.61
CA LEU A 336 27.41 -11.54 9.89
C LEU A 336 28.54 -12.56 9.85
N THR A 337 29.02 -12.99 11.02
CA THR A 337 30.15 -13.94 11.10
C THR A 337 29.66 -15.40 11.20
N PRO A 338 30.10 -16.33 10.32
CA PRO A 338 29.91 -17.75 10.55
C PRO A 338 30.72 -18.23 11.77
N LEU A 339 30.12 -19.02 12.65
CA LEU A 339 30.75 -19.44 13.90
C LEU A 339 31.75 -20.58 13.66
N PRO A 340 32.98 -20.51 14.21
CA PRO A 340 33.94 -21.60 14.13
C PRO A 340 33.50 -22.78 15.00
N GLN A 341 33.86 -23.99 14.57
CA GLN A 341 33.77 -25.18 15.41
C GLN A 341 35.13 -25.39 16.10
N VAL A 342 35.14 -25.41 17.44
CA VAL A 342 36.36 -25.53 18.25
C VAL A 342 36.14 -26.58 19.33
N ASP A 343 36.83 -27.72 19.20
CA ASP A 343 36.82 -28.84 20.13
C ASP A 343 35.44 -29.16 20.73
N HIS A 344 35.30 -29.05 22.04
CA HIS A 344 34.08 -29.34 22.80
C HIS A 344 33.31 -28.06 23.20
N LEU A 345 33.72 -26.89 22.70
CA LEU A 345 32.97 -25.64 22.89
C LEU A 345 31.72 -25.63 22.01
N GLN A 346 30.58 -25.27 22.59
CA GLN A 346 29.34 -25.08 21.85
C GLN A 346 29.10 -23.59 21.64
N LEU A 347 28.95 -23.17 20.40
CA LEU A 347 28.60 -21.79 20.04
C LEU A 347 27.28 -21.78 19.27
N ALA A 348 26.44 -20.79 19.56
CA ALA A 348 25.24 -20.51 18.79
C ALA A 348 25.02 -19.00 18.73
N ALA A 349 24.50 -18.51 17.62
CA ALA A 349 24.15 -17.11 17.46
C ALA A 349 22.76 -16.93 16.86
N ARG A 350 22.12 -15.81 17.19
CA ARG A 350 20.89 -15.35 16.57
C ARG A 350 21.01 -13.88 16.25
N TYR A 351 20.40 -13.50 15.14
CA TYR A 351 20.27 -12.12 14.72
C TYR A 351 18.84 -11.89 14.26
N GLN A 352 18.15 -10.95 14.87
CA GLN A 352 16.79 -10.56 14.48
C GLN A 352 16.81 -9.08 14.10
N PRO A 353 16.60 -8.74 12.81
CA PRO A 353 16.59 -7.35 12.38
C PRO A 353 15.37 -6.60 12.90
N ALA A 354 15.48 -5.28 13.05
CA ALA A 354 14.36 -4.39 13.31
C ALA A 354 13.31 -4.49 12.19
N GLN A 355 12.02 -4.41 12.53
CA GLN A 355 10.90 -4.66 11.61
C GLN A 355 10.69 -3.59 10.51
N ARG A 356 11.57 -2.60 10.39
CA ARG A 356 11.46 -1.54 9.38
C ARG A 356 12.19 -1.95 8.12
N ALA A 357 11.45 -2.06 7.02
CA ALA A 357 12.04 -2.42 5.74
C ALA A 357 13.08 -1.41 5.28
N ALA A 358 14.19 -1.92 4.74
CA ALA A 358 15.35 -1.20 4.21
C ALA A 358 16.32 -0.61 5.25
N GLU A 359 16.11 -0.85 6.54
CA GLU A 359 17.11 -0.57 7.59
C GLU A 359 18.06 -1.78 7.71
N ILE A 360 19.36 -1.53 7.93
CA ILE A 360 20.38 -2.55 8.18
C ILE A 360 20.99 -2.22 9.54
N GLY A 361 20.99 -3.19 10.45
CA GLY A 361 21.44 -2.95 11.80
C GLY A 361 22.92 -2.65 11.97
N GLY A 362 23.21 -1.82 12.97
CA GLY A 362 24.55 -1.56 13.49
C GLY A 362 25.09 -2.68 14.37
N ASP A 363 24.20 -3.54 14.89
CA ASP A 363 24.52 -4.70 15.70
C ASP A 363 25.40 -5.72 14.95
N TRP A 364 26.37 -6.29 15.66
CA TRP A 364 27.13 -7.44 15.17
C TRP A 364 27.61 -8.35 16.29
N TYR A 365 27.91 -9.59 15.91
CA TYR A 365 28.70 -10.50 16.72
C TYR A 365 29.88 -11.05 15.91
N ASP A 366 30.88 -11.52 16.63
CA ASP A 366 32.02 -12.22 16.05
C ASP A 366 32.49 -13.35 16.98
N ALA A 367 33.00 -14.43 16.40
CA ALA A 367 33.69 -15.50 17.11
C ALA A 367 34.82 -16.04 16.25
N PHE A 368 36.03 -16.13 16.82
CA PHE A 368 37.20 -16.64 16.10
C PHE A 368 38.29 -17.11 17.06
N LEU A 369 39.10 -18.05 16.58
CA LEU A 369 40.35 -18.41 17.23
C LEU A 369 41.38 -17.31 16.99
N LEU A 370 42.24 -17.05 17.96
CA LEU A 370 43.49 -16.31 17.78
C LEU A 370 44.59 -17.24 17.27
N ALA A 371 45.73 -16.69 16.86
CA ALA A 371 46.84 -17.51 16.35
C ALA A 371 47.49 -18.40 17.43
N ASP A 372 47.24 -18.11 18.71
CA ASP A 372 47.62 -18.94 19.87
C ASP A 372 46.57 -20.03 20.22
N GLY A 373 45.46 -20.12 19.46
CA GLY A 373 44.38 -21.07 19.68
C GLY A 373 43.32 -20.64 20.70
N VAL A 374 43.43 -19.44 21.26
CA VAL A 374 42.44 -18.92 22.23
C VAL A 374 41.16 -18.51 21.52
N MET A 375 40.01 -19.02 21.99
CA MET A 375 38.69 -18.62 21.49
C MET A 375 38.38 -17.18 21.91
N THR A 376 38.00 -16.35 20.94
CA THR A 376 37.60 -14.96 21.13
C THR A 376 36.16 -14.76 20.70
N LEU A 377 35.40 -14.08 21.54
CA LEU A 377 34.01 -13.67 21.30
C LEU A 377 33.93 -12.15 21.27
N VAL A 378 33.13 -11.62 20.37
CA VAL A 378 32.83 -10.21 20.25
C VAL A 378 31.34 -10.03 20.09
N ILE A 379 30.80 -9.00 20.73
CA ILE A 379 29.52 -8.42 20.34
C ILE A 379 29.65 -6.91 20.38
N GLY A 380 28.87 -6.21 19.58
CA GLY A 380 28.79 -4.76 19.67
C GLY A 380 27.66 -4.18 18.85
N ASP A 381 27.52 -2.88 18.96
CA ASP A 381 26.54 -2.07 18.26
C ASP A 381 27.18 -0.73 17.83
N VAL A 382 26.92 -0.31 16.59
CA VAL A 382 27.31 0.99 16.04
C VAL A 382 26.08 1.88 15.95
N VAL A 383 26.20 3.12 16.41
CA VAL A 383 25.09 4.08 16.36
C VAL A 383 24.53 4.24 14.94
N GLY A 384 23.24 3.96 14.79
CA GLY A 384 22.49 4.09 13.54
C GLY A 384 21.99 2.74 13.03
N HIS A 385 21.08 2.77 12.05
CA HIS A 385 20.40 1.57 11.56
C HIS A 385 20.18 1.63 10.03
N ASP A 386 21.17 2.13 9.30
CA ASP A 386 21.14 2.28 7.85
C ASP A 386 22.35 1.63 7.15
N LEU A 387 22.40 1.73 5.82
CA LEU A 387 23.51 1.18 5.04
C LEU A 387 24.88 1.75 5.44
N GLN A 388 24.94 2.98 5.95
CA GLN A 388 26.17 3.58 6.44
C GLN A 388 26.58 3.00 7.80
N ALA A 389 25.63 2.78 8.70
CA ALA A 389 25.85 2.06 9.97
C ALA A 389 26.39 0.65 9.71
N ALA A 390 25.82 -0.07 8.75
CA ALA A 390 26.31 -1.40 8.34
C ALA A 390 27.75 -1.39 7.82
N ALA A 391 28.13 -0.35 7.07
CA ALA A 391 29.50 -0.17 6.59
C ALA A 391 30.48 0.13 7.75
N HIS A 392 30.09 1.01 8.67
CA HIS A 392 30.87 1.31 9.88
C HIS A 392 31.03 0.07 10.78
N MET A 393 29.95 -0.69 10.98
CA MET A 393 29.99 -1.96 11.70
C MET A 393 30.99 -2.93 11.07
N ALA A 394 30.95 -3.10 9.75
CA ALA A 394 31.88 -3.96 9.04
C ALA A 394 33.35 -3.50 9.23
N GLU A 395 33.59 -2.19 9.19
CA GLU A 395 34.89 -1.59 9.41
C GLU A 395 35.40 -1.86 10.84
N VAL A 396 34.61 -1.51 11.86
CA VAL A 396 34.94 -1.66 13.29
C VAL A 396 35.22 -3.13 13.62
N ARG A 397 34.34 -4.03 13.19
CA ARG A 397 34.52 -5.47 13.40
C ARG A 397 35.81 -6.00 12.76
N ASN A 398 36.08 -5.62 11.50
CA ASN A 398 37.27 -6.10 10.80
C ASN A 398 38.57 -5.54 11.39
N MET A 399 38.57 -4.27 11.82
CA MET A 399 39.70 -3.68 12.56
C MET A 399 39.94 -4.43 13.87
N LEU A 400 38.89 -4.65 14.66
CA LEU A 400 38.98 -5.37 15.93
C LEU A 400 39.52 -6.78 15.73
N ARG A 401 38.98 -7.53 14.76
CA ARG A 401 39.44 -8.88 14.44
C ARG A 401 40.93 -8.89 14.04
N ALA A 402 41.35 -7.97 13.17
CA ALA A 402 42.73 -7.89 12.72
C ALA A 402 43.69 -7.55 13.87
N LEU A 403 43.33 -6.57 14.70
CA LEU A 403 44.11 -6.16 15.87
C LEU A 403 44.23 -7.30 16.88
N ALA A 404 43.12 -7.98 17.20
CA ALA A 404 43.10 -9.10 18.14
C ALA A 404 43.98 -10.25 17.64
N TRP A 405 43.82 -10.65 16.37
CA TRP A 405 44.58 -11.76 15.76
C TRP A 405 46.09 -11.49 15.72
N ASP A 406 46.50 -10.28 15.32
CA ASP A 406 47.91 -9.91 15.15
C ASP A 406 48.63 -9.69 16.48
N ARG A 407 47.98 -8.97 17.43
CA ARG A 407 48.66 -8.51 18.65
C ARG A 407 48.63 -9.52 19.78
N GLN A 408 47.54 -10.28 19.93
CA GLN A 408 47.33 -11.25 21.02
C GLN A 408 47.52 -10.66 22.44
N GLU A 409 47.38 -9.34 22.56
CA GLU A 409 47.48 -8.58 23.80
C GLU A 409 46.23 -8.77 24.69
N PRO A 410 46.25 -8.32 25.97
CA PRO A 410 45.05 -8.29 26.81
C PRO A 410 43.88 -7.54 26.15
N PRO A 411 42.62 -7.95 26.39
CA PRO A 411 41.44 -7.33 25.78
C PRO A 411 41.39 -5.80 25.91
N SER A 412 41.74 -5.25 27.07
CA SER A 412 41.78 -3.79 27.29
C SER A 412 42.71 -3.04 26.33
N LEU A 413 43.87 -3.61 25.99
CA LEU A 413 44.84 -2.98 25.11
C LEU A 413 44.38 -3.07 23.65
N ILE A 414 43.76 -4.19 23.26
CA ILE A 414 43.11 -4.32 21.96
C ILE A 414 41.99 -3.28 21.81
N MET A 415 41.14 -3.11 22.83
CA MET A 415 40.05 -2.14 22.83
C MET A 415 40.56 -0.69 22.70
N ARG A 416 41.65 -0.37 23.41
CA ARG A 416 42.32 0.95 23.29
C ARG A 416 42.84 1.22 21.88
N ARG A 417 43.45 0.20 21.24
CA ARG A 417 43.94 0.31 19.87
C ARG A 417 42.81 0.44 18.86
N LEU A 418 41.70 -0.24 19.10
CA LEU A 418 40.50 -0.10 18.27
C LEU A 418 39.95 1.33 18.36
N ASP A 419 39.83 1.88 19.57
CA ASP A 419 39.38 3.27 19.78
C ASP A 419 40.29 4.29 19.07
N GLU A 420 41.60 4.10 19.18
CA GLU A 420 42.59 4.93 18.48
C GLU A 420 42.49 4.78 16.95
N ALA A 421 42.31 3.56 16.45
CA ALA A 421 42.14 3.30 15.01
C ALA A 421 40.86 3.95 14.48
N MET A 422 39.70 3.68 15.12
CA MET A 422 38.41 4.28 14.77
C MET A 422 38.50 5.81 14.70
N THR A 423 39.13 6.44 15.70
CA THR A 423 39.32 7.89 15.76
C THR A 423 40.08 8.46 14.56
N ASN A 424 41.05 7.73 14.04
CA ASN A 424 42.00 8.24 13.04
C ASN A 424 41.74 7.74 11.63
N THR A 425 40.97 6.67 11.45
CA THR A 425 40.78 6.01 10.14
C THR A 425 39.33 5.79 9.74
N SER A 426 38.38 5.93 10.65
CA SER A 426 36.95 5.68 10.41
C SER A 426 36.13 6.94 10.58
N ASP A 427 35.04 7.05 9.81
CA ASP A 427 33.98 8.04 10.04
C ASP A 427 32.88 7.49 10.98
N ALA A 428 33.08 6.30 11.56
CA ALA A 428 32.16 5.72 12.54
C ALA A 428 32.07 6.62 13.79
N PRO A 429 30.88 7.14 14.12
CA PRO A 429 30.75 8.17 15.15
C PRO A 429 31.06 7.62 16.55
N MET A 430 30.37 6.54 16.93
CA MET A 430 30.46 5.89 18.25
C MET A 430 30.01 4.44 18.13
N ALA A 431 30.58 3.56 18.96
CA ALA A 431 30.17 2.17 19.04
C ALA A 431 30.28 1.63 20.47
N THR A 432 29.44 0.66 20.82
CA THR A 432 29.58 -0.15 22.03
C THR A 432 30.10 -1.53 21.66
N ALA A 433 30.92 -2.15 22.52
CA ALA A 433 31.42 -3.50 22.26
C ALA A 433 31.85 -4.24 23.52
N VAL A 434 31.76 -5.57 23.49
CA VAL A 434 32.45 -6.48 24.41
C VAL A 434 33.44 -7.31 23.61
N LEU A 435 34.67 -7.41 24.11
CA LEU A 435 35.68 -8.35 23.63
C LEU A 435 35.99 -9.32 24.78
N ALA A 436 35.83 -10.61 24.54
CA ALA A 436 36.07 -11.66 25.52
C ALA A 436 36.93 -12.79 24.95
N ARG A 437 37.85 -13.32 25.76
CA ARG A 437 38.72 -14.46 25.46
C ARG A 437 38.42 -15.59 26.43
N ILE A 438 38.37 -16.82 25.92
CA ILE A 438 38.25 -18.05 26.72
C ILE A 438 39.64 -18.67 26.82
N GLU A 439 40.27 -18.46 27.96
CA GLU A 439 41.62 -18.90 28.26
C GLU A 439 41.59 -20.15 29.14
N GLY A 440 42.61 -21.00 29.03
CA GLY A 440 42.73 -22.19 29.87
C GLY A 440 43.43 -23.33 29.14
N PRO A 441 43.87 -24.37 29.86
CA PRO A 441 44.34 -25.60 29.24
C PRO A 441 43.19 -26.37 28.57
N GLU A 442 43.52 -27.22 27.58
CA GLU A 442 42.57 -28.17 26.99
C GLU A 442 41.89 -29.03 28.08
N GLY A 443 40.56 -29.06 28.08
CA GLY A 443 39.76 -29.75 29.10
C GLY A 443 39.47 -28.93 30.37
N GLY A 444 39.96 -27.70 30.45
CA GLY A 444 39.73 -26.78 31.56
C GLY A 444 40.69 -26.96 32.75
N PRO A 445 40.60 -26.10 33.79
CA PRO A 445 39.58 -25.06 34.01
C PRO A 445 39.66 -23.92 33.00
N TRP A 446 38.53 -23.23 32.77
CA TRP A 446 38.40 -22.17 31.78
C TRP A 446 38.21 -20.81 32.47
N ASP A 447 38.99 -19.82 32.06
CA ASP A 447 38.86 -18.43 32.49
C ASP A 447 38.28 -17.59 31.35
N LEU A 448 37.28 -16.76 31.67
CA LEU A 448 36.84 -15.69 30.80
C LEU A 448 37.66 -14.44 31.12
N HIS A 449 38.32 -13.88 30.11
CA HIS A 449 39.05 -12.62 30.19
C HIS A 449 38.41 -11.62 29.23
N TRP A 450 37.82 -10.54 29.74
CA TRP A 450 37.02 -9.63 28.91
C TRP A 450 37.20 -8.17 29.26
N VAL A 451 36.75 -7.34 28.33
CA VAL A 451 36.60 -5.89 28.46
C VAL A 451 35.28 -5.46 27.85
N ASN A 452 34.64 -4.44 28.42
CA ASN A 452 33.35 -3.92 27.97
C ASN A 452 33.44 -2.40 27.73
N ALA A 453 33.27 -1.99 26.47
CA ALA A 453 33.21 -0.61 26.03
C ALA A 453 31.75 -0.13 25.91
N GLY A 454 31.15 0.28 27.03
CA GLY A 454 29.81 0.88 27.08
C GLY A 454 28.64 -0.02 26.68
N HIS A 455 28.84 -1.33 26.54
CA HIS A 455 27.83 -2.30 26.11
C HIS A 455 27.12 -2.95 27.31
N PRO A 456 25.91 -3.53 27.16
CA PRO A 456 25.31 -4.34 28.23
C PRO A 456 26.25 -5.46 28.74
N PRO A 457 26.27 -5.75 30.07
CA PRO A 457 27.19 -6.73 30.62
C PRO A 457 26.80 -8.16 30.18
N PRO A 458 27.79 -9.03 29.88
CA PRO A 458 27.52 -10.44 29.58
C PRO A 458 26.78 -11.13 30.73
N LEU A 459 25.91 -12.08 30.38
CA LEU A 459 25.18 -12.89 31.35
C LEU A 459 25.83 -14.28 31.47
N LEU A 460 26.25 -14.64 32.68
CA LEU A 460 26.68 -15.99 33.03
C LEU A 460 25.50 -16.79 33.56
N VAL A 461 25.28 -17.97 33.01
CA VAL A 461 24.27 -18.96 33.43
C VAL A 461 24.97 -20.27 33.76
N THR A 462 24.98 -20.66 35.03
CA THR A 462 25.59 -21.92 35.46
C THR A 462 24.68 -23.11 35.19
N ALA A 463 25.25 -24.32 35.15
CA ALA A 463 24.50 -25.55 34.85
C ALA A 463 23.35 -25.86 35.81
N ASP A 464 23.36 -25.30 37.02
CA ASP A 464 22.29 -25.39 38.02
C ASP A 464 21.22 -24.29 37.88
N GLY A 465 21.31 -23.46 36.84
CA GLY A 465 20.35 -22.39 36.54
C GLY A 465 20.56 -21.10 37.31
N ARG A 466 21.64 -20.96 38.10
CA ARG A 466 21.99 -19.66 38.70
C ARG A 466 22.50 -18.72 37.61
N THR A 467 22.13 -17.44 37.73
CA THR A 467 22.47 -16.42 36.75
C THR A 467 23.10 -15.21 37.40
N ARG A 468 24.12 -14.62 36.76
CA ARG A 468 24.75 -13.37 37.21
C ARG A 468 25.30 -12.58 36.02
N TYR A 469 25.17 -11.26 36.08
CA TYR A 469 25.81 -10.36 35.14
C TYR A 469 27.29 -10.16 35.46
N LEU A 470 28.12 -10.19 34.44
CA LEU A 470 29.56 -9.97 34.53
C LEU A 470 29.86 -8.46 34.39
N GLU A 471 29.63 -7.73 35.49
CA GLU A 471 29.76 -6.26 35.57
C GLU A 471 31.22 -5.77 35.66
N GLY A 472 32.20 -6.66 35.52
CA GLY A 472 33.61 -6.29 35.45
C GLY A 472 33.98 -5.69 34.09
N GLY A 473 35.11 -4.99 34.03
CA GLY A 473 35.73 -4.58 32.77
C GLY A 473 35.03 -3.44 32.03
N HIS A 474 34.04 -2.78 32.66
CA HIS A 474 33.34 -1.65 32.06
C HIS A 474 34.22 -0.41 31.92
N GLY A 475 34.21 0.17 30.72
CA GLY A 475 34.72 1.49 30.40
C GLY A 475 33.74 2.22 29.47
N PRO A 476 34.14 3.38 28.93
CA PRO A 476 33.28 4.18 28.05
C PRO A 476 33.04 3.49 26.70
N LEU A 477 32.03 3.97 25.96
CA LEU A 477 31.84 3.60 24.55
C LEU A 477 32.99 4.11 23.67
N LEU A 478 33.23 3.41 22.56
CA LEU A 478 34.26 3.74 21.58
C LEU A 478 33.94 5.05 20.86
N GLY A 479 34.98 5.79 20.48
CA GLY A 479 34.90 7.10 19.81
C GLY A 479 34.84 8.29 20.78
N MET A 480 34.51 8.07 22.06
CA MET A 480 34.43 9.16 23.04
C MET A 480 35.79 9.66 23.55
N SER A 481 36.83 8.82 23.53
CA SER A 481 38.15 9.22 24.05
C SER A 481 38.74 10.39 23.26
N ALA A 482 38.56 10.37 21.93
CA ALA A 482 38.95 11.46 21.03
C ALA A 482 38.09 12.73 21.22
N ALA A 483 36.78 12.56 21.40
CA ALA A 483 35.86 13.68 21.60
C ALA A 483 36.16 14.43 22.90
N LEU A 484 36.51 13.70 23.97
CA LEU A 484 36.63 14.27 25.31
C LEU A 484 38.08 14.52 25.75
N HIS A 485 39.10 13.97 25.08
CA HIS A 485 40.53 14.09 25.46
C HIS A 485 40.83 13.69 26.92
N LEU A 486 40.05 12.76 27.48
CA LEU A 486 40.05 12.47 28.93
C LEU A 486 41.02 11.36 29.37
N GLY A 487 41.79 10.75 28.46
CA GLY A 487 42.68 9.63 28.80
C GLY A 487 41.91 8.44 29.39
N LEU A 488 40.74 8.16 28.82
CA LEU A 488 39.85 7.11 29.31
C LEU A 488 40.47 5.73 29.08
N GLU A 489 40.37 4.86 30.09
CA GLU A 489 40.87 3.49 30.01
C GLU A 489 39.73 2.49 30.25
N TRP A 490 39.91 1.30 29.70
CA TRP A 490 39.08 0.15 30.00
C TRP A 490 39.87 -0.81 30.92
N PRO A 491 39.33 -1.21 32.08
CA PRO A 491 39.96 -2.23 32.89
C PRO A 491 39.73 -3.63 32.28
N ASP A 492 40.71 -4.51 32.38
CA ASP A 492 40.48 -5.94 32.14
C ASP A 492 39.71 -6.55 33.31
N ALA A 493 38.81 -7.48 33.02
CA ALA A 493 38.17 -8.35 33.99
C ALA A 493 38.44 -9.82 33.66
N ARG A 494 38.64 -10.63 34.71
CA ARG A 494 38.91 -12.06 34.59
C ARG A 494 38.11 -12.82 35.62
N GLU A 495 37.51 -13.94 35.21
CA GLU A 495 36.77 -14.82 36.09
C GLU A 495 36.83 -16.27 35.62
N GLU A 496 37.03 -17.21 36.53
CA GLU A 496 36.92 -18.64 36.26
C GLU A 496 35.44 -18.99 36.00
N ILE A 497 35.17 -19.65 34.88
CA ILE A 497 33.82 -20.03 34.48
C ILE A 497 33.61 -21.52 34.78
N PRO A 498 32.59 -21.89 35.60
CA PRO A 498 32.33 -23.28 35.90
C PRO A 498 32.01 -24.09 34.64
N GLU A 499 32.36 -25.37 34.65
CA GLU A 499 32.00 -26.34 33.61
C GLU A 499 30.50 -26.27 33.25
N ARG A 500 30.18 -26.55 31.99
CA ARG A 500 28.79 -26.54 31.48
C ARG A 500 28.03 -25.22 31.62
N SER A 501 28.68 -24.14 32.05
CA SER A 501 28.05 -22.82 32.10
C SER A 501 27.93 -22.23 30.70
N THR A 502 26.91 -21.39 30.52
CA THR A 502 26.67 -20.62 29.30
C THR A 502 26.98 -19.15 29.55
N VAL A 503 27.84 -18.57 28.71
CA VAL A 503 28.09 -17.12 28.66
C VAL A 503 27.28 -16.57 27.49
N LEU A 504 26.45 -15.58 27.77
CA LEU A 504 25.57 -14.93 26.80
C LEU A 504 25.99 -13.47 26.61
N LEU A 505 26.36 -13.13 25.38
CA LEU A 505 26.60 -11.77 24.90
C LEU A 505 25.36 -11.37 24.08
N TYR A 506 24.85 -10.17 24.30
CA TYR A 506 23.62 -9.70 23.65
C TYR A 506 23.65 -8.18 23.50
N THR A 507 23.01 -7.67 22.45
CA THR A 507 22.79 -6.23 22.24
C THR A 507 21.57 -5.74 23.00
N ASP A 508 21.44 -4.42 23.14
CA ASP A 508 20.38 -3.80 23.93
C ASP A 508 18.98 -4.04 23.37
N GLY A 509 18.81 -4.23 22.06
CA GLY A 509 17.52 -4.59 21.45
C GLY A 509 16.90 -5.87 22.03
N LEU A 510 17.69 -6.76 22.64
CA LEU A 510 17.15 -7.92 23.37
C LEU A 510 16.38 -7.50 24.64
N ILE A 511 16.83 -6.46 25.33
CA ILE A 511 16.37 -6.08 26.67
C ILE A 511 15.64 -4.73 26.72
N GLU A 512 15.87 -3.85 25.77
CA GLU A 512 15.29 -2.51 25.70
C GLU A 512 14.22 -2.44 24.61
N SER A 513 13.13 -1.76 24.92
CA SER A 513 12.13 -1.36 23.92
C SER A 513 11.47 -0.07 24.37
N ARG A 514 10.69 0.57 23.48
CA ARG A 514 9.99 1.84 23.79
C ARG A 514 9.16 1.79 25.07
N ASP A 515 8.60 0.62 25.38
CA ASP A 515 7.72 0.39 26.52
C ASP A 515 8.41 -0.41 27.66
N ARG A 516 9.68 -0.81 27.49
CA ARG A 516 10.42 -1.64 28.45
C ARG A 516 11.78 -1.01 28.79
N PRO A 517 11.98 -0.52 30.03
CA PRO A 517 13.27 0.00 30.45
C PRO A 517 14.31 -1.12 30.61
N ILE A 518 15.56 -0.78 30.37
CA ILE A 518 16.71 -1.71 30.32
C ILE A 518 16.82 -2.61 31.57
N ASP A 519 16.68 -2.06 32.77
CA ASP A 519 16.79 -2.82 34.03
C ASP A 519 15.75 -3.93 34.14
N ARG A 520 14.53 -3.66 33.66
CA ARG A 520 13.45 -4.64 33.63
C ARG A 520 13.76 -5.73 32.60
N GLY A 521 14.20 -5.34 31.41
CA GLY A 521 14.63 -6.29 30.38
C GLY A 521 15.73 -7.22 30.86
N MET A 522 16.76 -6.70 31.53
CA MET A 522 17.81 -7.49 32.14
C MET A 522 17.27 -8.45 33.21
N ALA A 523 16.42 -7.97 34.12
CA ALA A 523 15.82 -8.83 35.14
C ALA A 523 14.98 -9.97 34.55
N GLU A 524 14.26 -9.73 33.46
CA GLU A 524 13.50 -10.73 32.72
C GLU A 524 14.43 -11.71 31.99
N LEU A 525 15.43 -11.21 31.26
CA LEU A 525 16.44 -11.99 30.53
C LEU A 525 17.12 -13.03 31.42
N ARG A 526 17.70 -12.61 32.56
CA ARG A 526 18.38 -13.55 33.47
C ARG A 526 17.44 -14.62 34.02
N ARG A 527 16.18 -14.27 34.29
CA ARG A 527 15.18 -15.22 34.81
C ARG A 527 14.80 -16.25 33.75
N HIS A 528 14.58 -15.82 32.51
CA HIS A 528 14.28 -16.73 31.39
C HIS A 528 15.47 -17.62 31.08
N ALA A 529 16.68 -17.06 30.99
CA ALA A 529 17.90 -17.81 30.73
C ALA A 529 18.15 -18.89 31.80
N GLY A 530 18.03 -18.56 33.10
CA GLY A 530 18.19 -19.53 34.18
C GLY A 530 17.17 -20.69 34.10
N ALA A 531 15.94 -20.40 33.70
CA ALA A 531 14.90 -21.42 33.53
C ALA A 531 15.15 -22.34 32.32
N LEU A 532 15.91 -21.89 31.32
CA LEU A 532 16.11 -22.58 30.04
C LEU A 532 17.43 -23.35 29.94
N VAL A 533 18.33 -23.25 30.93
CA VAL A 533 19.69 -23.82 30.86
C VAL A 533 19.73 -25.33 30.57
N HIS A 534 18.66 -26.05 30.88
CA HIS A 534 18.53 -27.48 30.67
C HIS A 534 18.36 -27.89 29.19
N LEU A 535 18.04 -26.93 28.30
CA LEU A 535 17.91 -27.15 26.86
C LEU A 535 19.28 -27.20 26.16
N GLY A 536 19.30 -27.76 24.95
CA GLY A 536 20.43 -27.61 24.02
C GLY A 536 20.66 -26.13 23.69
N LEU A 537 21.88 -25.74 23.27
CA LEU A 537 22.23 -24.32 23.11
C LEU A 537 21.38 -23.60 22.04
N GLU A 538 21.01 -24.30 20.97
CA GLU A 538 20.14 -23.78 19.91
C GLU A 538 18.71 -23.53 20.43
N ASP A 539 18.07 -24.56 21.00
CA ASP A 539 16.72 -24.45 21.59
C ASP A 539 16.69 -23.43 22.73
N PHE A 540 17.78 -23.31 23.49
CA PHE A 540 17.95 -22.30 24.53
C PHE A 540 17.82 -20.89 23.95
N LEU A 541 18.48 -20.59 22.82
CA LEU A 541 18.39 -19.28 22.18
C LEU A 541 17.02 -19.02 21.54
N ASP A 542 16.46 -20.01 20.85
CA ASP A 542 15.16 -19.87 20.18
C ASP A 542 14.04 -19.62 21.20
N GLU A 543 14.00 -20.40 22.28
CA GLU A 543 13.03 -20.22 23.36
C GLU A 543 13.29 -18.96 24.17
N LEU A 544 14.56 -18.52 24.31
CA LEU A 544 14.88 -17.27 24.98
C LEU A 544 14.35 -16.06 24.19
N LEU A 545 14.56 -16.04 22.87
CA LEU A 545 14.03 -14.99 22.00
C LEU A 545 12.50 -15.00 21.98
N ALA A 546 11.89 -16.17 21.86
CA ALA A 546 10.42 -16.30 21.88
C ALA A 546 9.80 -15.80 23.20
N ARG A 547 10.46 -16.00 24.34
CA ARG A 547 9.98 -15.50 25.65
C ARG A 547 10.24 -14.02 25.87
N THR A 548 11.32 -13.51 25.32
CA THR A 548 11.72 -12.11 25.49
C THR A 548 10.96 -11.18 24.54
N ASP A 549 10.52 -11.72 23.39
CA ASP A 549 9.74 -11.07 22.34
C ASP A 549 10.29 -9.66 22.03
N PRO A 550 11.57 -9.55 21.62
CA PRO A 550 12.21 -8.27 21.44
C PRO A 550 11.53 -7.49 20.30
N SER A 551 11.29 -6.21 20.54
CA SER A 551 10.63 -5.31 19.60
C SER A 551 11.28 -3.93 19.67
N GLY A 552 11.70 -3.39 18.54
CA GLY A 552 12.14 -2.00 18.46
C GLY A 552 13.43 -1.82 17.66
N ASP A 553 14.50 -2.45 18.12
CA ASP A 553 15.83 -2.38 17.52
C ASP A 553 16.28 -3.76 16.99
N ASP A 554 17.43 -3.77 16.32
CA ASP A 554 18.12 -5.01 15.96
C ASP A 554 18.53 -5.79 17.21
N VAL A 555 18.63 -7.10 17.06
CA VAL A 555 19.01 -8.00 18.15
C VAL A 555 20.10 -8.91 17.67
N ALA A 556 21.29 -8.81 18.24
CA ALA A 556 22.32 -9.84 18.14
C ALA A 556 22.47 -10.57 19.47
N VAL A 557 22.57 -11.89 19.40
CA VAL A 557 22.86 -12.74 20.56
C VAL A 557 23.92 -13.75 20.18
N LEU A 558 24.97 -13.84 20.99
CA LEU A 558 26.04 -14.83 20.87
C LEU A 558 26.16 -15.59 22.19
N ALA A 559 25.99 -16.91 22.12
CA ALA A 559 26.12 -17.79 23.27
C ALA A 559 27.30 -18.76 23.10
N LEU A 560 28.04 -18.93 24.18
CA LEU A 560 29.07 -19.97 24.32
C LEU A 560 28.70 -20.83 25.53
N ARG A 561 28.70 -22.15 25.36
CA ARG A 561 28.60 -23.11 26.46
C ARG A 561 29.87 -23.93 26.57
N LEU A 562 30.44 -23.95 27.77
CA LEU A 562 31.63 -24.73 28.10
C LEU A 562 31.30 -26.23 28.19
N PRO A 563 32.27 -27.10 27.90
CA PRO A 563 32.11 -28.54 28.10
C PRO A 563 32.13 -28.93 29.59
N SER A 564 31.95 -30.21 29.86
CA SER A 564 32.25 -30.77 31.19
C SER A 564 33.76 -30.75 31.45
N ALA A 565 34.20 -30.69 32.71
CA ALA A 565 35.61 -30.72 33.04
C ALA A 565 36.26 -32.01 32.55
N GLY A 566 37.41 -31.87 31.87
CA GLY A 566 38.17 -32.96 31.28
C GLY A 566 37.71 -33.40 29.88
N GLU A 567 36.56 -32.94 29.38
CA GLU A 567 36.16 -33.17 27.98
C GLU A 567 37.08 -32.37 27.04
N GLY A 568 37.64 -33.04 26.04
CA GLY A 568 38.63 -32.47 25.13
C GLY A 568 40.06 -32.39 25.69
N ALA A 569 40.32 -32.89 26.90
CA ALA A 569 41.67 -32.99 27.42
C ALA A 569 42.51 -34.02 26.63
N PRO A 570 43.86 -33.92 26.64
CA PRO A 570 44.72 -34.93 26.03
C PRO A 570 44.41 -36.36 26.53
N GLY A 571 43.89 -37.20 25.65
CA GLY A 571 43.48 -38.58 25.97
C GLY A 571 41.98 -38.80 26.08
N ASP A 572 41.15 -37.75 25.97
CA ASP A 572 39.72 -37.92 25.74
C ASP A 572 39.46 -38.53 24.35
N THR A 573 38.56 -39.49 24.30
CA THR A 573 38.14 -40.19 23.06
C THR A 573 36.66 -39.98 22.78
N SER A 574 35.99 -39.18 23.60
CA SER A 574 34.60 -38.79 23.39
C SER A 574 34.49 -38.00 22.09
N PRO A 575 33.48 -38.27 21.25
CA PRO A 575 33.31 -37.50 20.04
C PRO A 575 32.98 -36.04 20.40
N PRO A 576 33.50 -35.06 19.64
CA PRO A 576 33.09 -33.67 19.82
C PRO A 576 31.58 -33.54 19.60
N PRO A 577 30.93 -32.53 20.19
CA PRO A 577 29.51 -32.30 20.00
C PRO A 577 29.17 -32.21 18.50
N PRO A 578 27.97 -32.68 18.11
CA PRO A 578 27.59 -32.74 16.71
C PRO A 578 27.63 -31.34 16.06
N ARG A 579 28.01 -31.29 14.77
CA ARG A 579 28.30 -30.05 14.01
C ARG A 579 27.05 -29.18 13.86
N HIS A 580 26.76 -28.33 14.85
CA HIS A 580 25.55 -27.50 14.88
C HIS A 580 25.81 -26.10 15.46
N ALA A 581 26.91 -25.44 15.10
CA ALA A 581 27.01 -24.01 15.37
C ALA A 581 26.14 -23.27 14.35
N HIS A 582 24.86 -23.03 14.68
CA HIS A 582 24.00 -22.26 13.80
C HIS A 582 24.38 -20.78 13.88
N SER A 583 24.62 -20.19 12.71
CA SER A 583 24.86 -18.77 12.54
C SER A 583 23.88 -18.23 11.50
N PRO A 584 23.24 -17.07 11.74
CA PRO A 584 22.43 -16.37 10.74
C PRO A 584 23.25 -15.81 9.56
N ALA A 585 24.58 -15.95 9.57
CA ALA A 585 25.42 -15.62 8.41
C ALA A 585 25.01 -16.41 7.16
N ASP A 586 25.37 -15.88 5.99
CA ASP A 586 25.05 -16.51 4.72
C ASP A 586 25.46 -18.00 4.70
N PRO A 587 24.56 -18.94 4.33
CA PRO A 587 24.84 -20.38 4.34
C PRO A 587 26.03 -20.81 3.47
N GLY A 588 26.39 -20.02 2.45
CA GLY A 588 27.55 -20.26 1.60
C GLY A 588 28.88 -19.85 2.25
N ARG A 589 28.87 -19.16 3.39
CA ARG A 589 30.07 -18.75 4.11
C ARG A 589 30.43 -19.76 5.21
N SER A 590 31.66 -20.23 5.17
CA SER A 590 32.25 -21.05 6.25
C SER A 590 33.13 -20.19 7.16
N ALA A 591 33.25 -20.58 8.43
CA ALA A 591 34.18 -19.95 9.35
C ALA A 591 35.62 -20.07 8.79
N PRO A 592 36.39 -18.97 8.71
CA PRO A 592 37.78 -19.05 8.26
C PRO A 592 38.56 -20.08 9.09
N GLY A 593 39.20 -21.05 8.43
CA GLY A 593 39.92 -22.15 9.08
C GLY A 593 39.11 -23.43 9.31
N SER A 594 37.80 -23.45 9.06
CA SER A 594 37.02 -24.70 9.06
C SER A 594 37.38 -25.55 7.82
N ARG A 595 37.72 -26.83 8.01
CA ARG A 595 37.85 -27.77 6.90
C ARG A 595 36.47 -28.02 6.30
N VAL A 596 36.20 -27.45 5.12
CA VAL A 596 35.06 -27.83 4.30
C VAL A 596 35.38 -29.19 3.67
N GLU A 597 34.88 -30.27 4.25
CA GLU A 597 34.89 -31.57 3.58
C GLU A 597 33.80 -31.56 2.50
N GLY A 598 34.21 -31.55 1.22
CA GLY A 598 33.31 -31.91 0.12
C GLY A 598 32.93 -30.81 -0.89
N THR A 599 33.67 -29.71 -1.02
CA THR A 599 33.48 -28.87 -2.22
C THR A 599 34.05 -29.62 -3.43
N PRO A 600 33.27 -29.93 -4.49
CA PRO A 600 33.85 -30.36 -5.74
C PRO A 600 34.70 -29.20 -6.24
N VAL A 601 36.02 -29.39 -6.30
CA VAL A 601 36.88 -28.51 -7.08
C VAL A 601 36.58 -28.84 -8.53
N GLU A 602 35.67 -28.10 -9.16
CA GLU A 602 35.66 -28.06 -10.62
C GLU A 602 36.94 -27.35 -11.04
N ASP A 603 37.89 -28.13 -11.55
CA ASP A 603 39.07 -27.62 -12.21
C ASP A 603 38.62 -26.87 -13.46
N ALA A 604 38.52 -25.55 -13.35
CA ALA A 604 38.16 -24.65 -14.44
C ALA A 604 39.18 -24.66 -15.61
N SER A 605 40.25 -25.46 -15.52
CA SER A 605 41.18 -25.71 -16.62
C SER A 605 40.84 -26.94 -17.49
N ALA A 606 39.86 -27.76 -17.09
CA ALA A 606 39.52 -28.99 -17.80
C ALA A 606 38.47 -28.84 -18.91
N SER A 607 37.81 -27.68 -19.06
CA SER A 607 36.74 -27.46 -20.07
C SER A 607 37.16 -26.65 -21.29
N GLY A 608 38.47 -26.49 -21.55
CA GLY A 608 38.99 -25.58 -22.59
C GLY A 608 39.83 -26.21 -23.69
N ALA A 609 39.97 -27.54 -23.76
CA ALA A 609 40.85 -28.19 -24.73
C ALA A 609 40.18 -29.41 -25.36
N ASP A 610 39.20 -29.19 -26.23
CA ASP A 610 38.85 -30.08 -27.35
C ASP A 610 37.74 -29.42 -28.17
N ASP A 611 38.10 -28.45 -29.02
CA ASP A 611 37.40 -28.20 -30.29
C ASP A 611 38.16 -27.19 -31.16
N PHE A 612 39.33 -27.61 -31.63
CA PHE A 612 39.97 -27.03 -32.82
C PHE A 612 40.78 -28.13 -33.50
N HIS A 613 40.11 -29.04 -34.22
CA HIS A 613 40.65 -29.60 -35.47
C HIS A 613 39.61 -30.40 -36.28
N ALA A 614 39.55 -30.04 -37.56
CA ALA A 614 39.24 -30.84 -38.74
C ALA A 614 37.81 -30.84 -39.30
N ASP A 615 37.76 -30.21 -40.49
CA ASP A 615 36.91 -30.36 -41.67
C ASP A 615 35.48 -29.77 -41.72
#